data_AF-A0AAD7U8K4-F1
#
_entry.id   AF-A0AAD7U8K4-F1
#
_cell.length_a   1.000
_cell.length_b   1.000
_cell.length_c   1.000
_cell.angle_alpha   90.00
_cell.angle_beta   90.00
_cell.angle_gamma   90.00
#
_symmetry.space_group_name_H-M   'P 1'
#
loop_
_entity.id
_entity.type
_entity.pdbx_description
1 polymer ?
#
loop_
_entity_poly.entity_id
_entity_poly.type
_entity_poly.pdbx_seq_one_letter_code
_entity_poly.pdbx_strand_id
1 'polypeptide(L)'
;MLAFTTLLLATTPPSLKTRRQNAELTDAERWVIRDKGTERPWSSELNDEKRDGSYHCKSCGVLLFTSDRKFDSKTGWPSFDQYEANVVQRPDVSWGILALLAGLVIGPSLVDRRPPSLLVVAIALYAIFVYGVRTEVACANCDAHLGHVFKDGPRKTTGLRYCLNGIALSFRPAPAARDD
;
A
#
# COMPACT_ATOMS: atom_id res chain seq x y z
N MET A 1 55.21 -11.57 21.01
CA MET A 1 53.86 -12.18 21.10
C MET A 1 52.87 -11.06 21.39
N LEU A 2 52.19 -10.54 20.37
CA LEU A 2 51.09 -9.58 20.53
C LEU A 2 49.95 -10.06 19.62
N ALA A 3 48.88 -10.49 20.27
CA ALA A 3 47.69 -11.04 19.65
C ALA A 3 46.87 -9.91 19.00
N PHE A 4 46.66 -10.00 17.69
CA PHE A 4 45.67 -9.20 16.99
C PHE A 4 44.30 -9.88 17.12
N THR A 5 43.60 -9.61 18.21
CA THR A 5 42.17 -9.88 18.33
C THR A 5 41.41 -8.76 17.62
N THR A 6 41.12 -8.95 16.34
CA THR A 6 40.19 -8.10 15.59
C THR A 6 38.79 -8.28 16.17
N LEU A 7 38.40 -7.32 17.01
CA LEU A 7 37.03 -7.10 17.44
C LEU A 7 36.20 -6.73 16.19
N LEU A 8 35.51 -7.71 15.59
CA LEU A 8 34.41 -7.42 14.68
C LEU A 8 33.32 -6.73 15.51
N LEU A 9 33.28 -5.40 15.45
CA LEU A 9 32.10 -4.65 15.78
C LEU A 9 30.98 -5.14 14.85
N ALA A 10 30.10 -5.98 15.38
CA ALA A 10 28.81 -6.25 14.78
C ALA A 10 28.04 -4.92 14.76
N THR A 11 28.19 -4.16 13.68
CA THR A 11 27.32 -3.01 13.41
C THR A 11 25.95 -3.58 13.11
N THR A 12 25.12 -3.64 14.15
CA THR A 12 23.69 -3.90 14.02
C THR A 12 23.16 -2.90 13.00
N PRO A 13 22.47 -3.34 11.92
CA PRO A 13 21.89 -2.41 10.98
C PRO A 13 20.93 -1.47 11.75
N PRO A 14 20.86 -0.18 11.40
CA PRO A 14 20.02 0.77 12.10
C PRO A 14 18.58 0.25 12.13
N SER A 15 18.03 0.15 13.34
CA SER A 15 16.62 -0.19 13.61
C SER A 15 15.71 0.60 12.67
N LEU A 16 14.91 -0.10 11.86
CA LEU A 16 13.97 0.53 10.95
C LEU A 16 12.91 1.33 11.74
N LYS A 17 13.11 2.65 11.77
CA LYS A 17 12.15 3.73 12.00
C LYS A 17 11.20 3.59 13.19
N THR A 18 11.55 4.35 14.22
CA THR A 18 10.84 4.66 15.46
C THR A 18 9.46 5.30 15.24
N ARG A 19 8.43 4.53 14.85
CA ARG A 19 7.02 4.84 15.14
C ARG A 19 6.37 3.61 15.74
N ARG A 20 5.66 3.79 16.87
CA ARG A 20 5.13 2.69 17.69
C ARG A 20 4.10 1.87 16.89
N GLN A 21 4.54 0.76 16.33
CA GLN A 21 3.70 -0.25 15.68
C GLN A 21 3.37 -1.36 16.69
N ASN A 22 2.20 -1.97 16.57
CA ASN A 22 1.84 -3.13 17.38
C ASN A 22 2.87 -4.26 17.18
N ALA A 23 3.36 -4.81 18.28
CA ALA A 23 4.27 -5.96 18.27
C ALA A 23 3.56 -7.26 17.92
N GLU A 24 2.25 -7.33 18.16
CA GLU A 24 1.40 -8.53 18.03
C GLU A 24 0.67 -8.58 16.68
N LEU A 25 1.41 -8.51 15.57
CA LEU A 25 0.87 -8.77 14.24
C LEU A 25 1.12 -10.24 13.86
N THR A 26 0.09 -10.90 13.33
CA THR A 26 0.20 -12.22 12.67
C THR A 26 1.11 -12.15 11.45
N ASP A 27 1.58 -13.29 10.94
CA ASP A 27 2.45 -13.31 9.76
C ASP A 27 1.82 -12.67 8.52
N ALA A 28 0.54 -12.94 8.28
CA ALA A 28 -0.20 -12.34 7.17
C ALA A 28 -0.36 -10.82 7.34
N GLU A 29 -0.70 -10.36 8.54
CA GLU A 29 -0.76 -8.92 8.85
C GLU A 29 0.60 -8.27 8.68
N ARG A 30 1.69 -8.89 9.17
CA ARG A 30 3.06 -8.38 9.00
C ARG A 30 3.42 -8.25 7.52
N TRP A 31 3.14 -9.27 6.73
CA TRP A 31 3.43 -9.28 5.30
C TRP A 31 2.72 -8.13 4.56
N VAL A 32 1.44 -7.90 4.84
CA VAL A 32 0.71 -6.78 4.24
C VAL A 32 1.19 -5.43 4.78
N ILE A 33 1.25 -5.28 6.10
CA ILE A 33 1.47 -3.99 6.78
C ILE A 33 2.92 -3.51 6.65
N ARG A 34 3.89 -4.43 6.77
CA ARG A 34 5.34 -4.09 6.81
C ARG A 34 6.02 -4.35 5.48
N ASP A 35 5.73 -5.49 4.84
CA ASP A 35 6.37 -5.89 3.59
C ASP A 35 5.62 -5.40 2.34
N LYS A 36 4.57 -4.57 2.54
CA LYS A 36 3.75 -3.97 1.50
C LYS A 36 3.08 -4.99 0.59
N GLY A 37 2.72 -6.14 1.16
CA GLY A 37 1.93 -7.16 0.48
C GLY A 37 0.52 -6.69 0.15
N THR A 38 -0.18 -7.45 -0.68
CA THR A 38 -1.59 -7.21 -1.02
C THR A 38 -2.39 -8.46 -0.73
N GLU A 39 -3.42 -8.35 0.09
CA GLU A 39 -4.32 -9.46 0.38
C GLU A 39 -5.07 -9.92 -0.88
N ARG A 40 -5.49 -11.19 -0.90
CA ARG A 40 -6.25 -11.72 -2.04
C ARG A 40 -7.61 -11.00 -2.14
N PRO A 41 -8.10 -10.68 -3.35
CA PRO A 41 -9.44 -10.11 -3.48
C PRO A 41 -10.49 -11.01 -2.83
N TRP A 42 -11.51 -10.38 -2.24
CA TRP A 42 -12.64 -11.02 -1.56
C TRP A 42 -12.28 -11.81 -0.29
N SER A 43 -11.06 -11.65 0.23
CA SER A 43 -10.61 -12.38 1.43
C SER A 43 -11.00 -11.73 2.75
N SER A 44 -11.21 -10.42 2.77
CA SER A 44 -11.56 -9.69 4.00
C SER A 44 -13.08 -9.60 4.21
N GLU A 45 -13.53 -9.83 5.44
CA GLU A 45 -14.92 -9.58 5.88
C GLU A 45 -15.30 -8.10 5.75
N LEU A 46 -14.32 -7.19 5.77
CA LEU A 46 -14.57 -5.75 5.66
C LEU A 46 -15.06 -5.33 4.27
N ASN A 47 -15.00 -6.23 3.27
CA ASN A 47 -15.60 -6.01 1.96
C ASN A 47 -17.10 -5.75 2.07
N ASP A 48 -17.81 -6.58 2.83
CA ASP A 48 -19.26 -6.54 2.98
C ASP A 48 -19.73 -5.77 4.23
N GLU A 49 -18.80 -5.22 5.00
CA GLU A 49 -19.12 -4.39 6.17
C GLU A 49 -19.86 -3.11 5.73
N LYS A 50 -21.06 -2.91 6.30
CA LYS A 50 -21.98 -1.80 5.99
C LYS A 50 -22.51 -1.09 7.23
N ARG A 51 -22.16 -1.57 8.44
CA ARG A 51 -22.59 -0.93 9.68
C ARG A 51 -21.98 0.46 9.80
N ASP A 52 -22.66 1.32 10.54
CA ASP A 52 -22.10 2.62 10.91
C ASP A 52 -20.93 2.43 11.87
N GLY A 53 -19.84 3.13 11.61
CA GLY A 53 -18.62 3.00 12.39
C GLY A 53 -17.41 3.63 11.74
N SER A 54 -16.24 3.20 12.22
CA SER A 54 -14.96 3.76 11.82
C SER A 54 -13.90 2.67 11.61
N TYR A 55 -12.98 2.94 10.70
CA TYR A 55 -11.88 2.06 10.32
C TYR A 55 -10.57 2.65 10.84
N HIS A 56 -9.90 1.85 11.66
CA HIS A 56 -8.67 2.19 12.34
C HIS A 56 -7.49 1.41 11.77
N CYS A 57 -6.29 1.98 11.86
CA CYS A 57 -5.07 1.28 11.50
C CYS A 57 -4.90 0.05 12.40
N LYS A 58 -4.79 -1.16 11.83
CA LYS A 58 -4.56 -2.38 12.61
C LYS A 58 -3.24 -2.33 13.39
N SER A 59 -2.24 -1.61 12.88
CA SER A 59 -0.92 -1.48 13.49
C SER A 59 -0.85 -0.50 14.65
N CYS A 60 -1.51 0.67 14.61
CA CYS A 60 -1.39 1.69 15.66
C CYS A 60 -2.72 2.18 16.25
N GLY A 61 -3.87 1.72 15.72
CA GLY A 61 -5.20 2.04 16.22
C GLY A 61 -5.72 3.44 15.86
N VAL A 62 -4.97 4.25 15.12
CA VAL A 62 -5.41 5.60 14.71
C VAL A 62 -6.57 5.53 13.72
N LEU A 63 -7.48 6.52 13.77
CA LEU A 63 -8.58 6.65 12.82
C LEU A 63 -8.06 6.95 11.40
N LEU A 64 -8.53 6.20 10.41
CA LEU A 64 -8.16 6.35 9.00
C LEU A 64 -9.35 6.70 8.11
N PHE A 65 -10.47 6.00 8.29
CA PHE A 65 -11.68 6.15 7.46
C PHE A 65 -12.95 5.99 8.29
N THR A 66 -14.06 6.49 7.77
CA THR A 66 -15.41 6.35 8.34
C THR A 66 -16.32 5.59 7.37
N SER A 67 -17.37 4.95 7.90
CA SER A 67 -18.29 4.13 7.11
C SER A 67 -19.04 4.90 6.01
N ASP A 68 -19.32 6.18 6.21
CA ASP A 68 -20.02 7.04 5.25
C ASP A 68 -19.21 7.34 3.98
N ARG A 69 -17.88 7.13 4.02
CA ARG A 69 -16.99 7.23 2.85
C ARG A 69 -16.78 5.91 2.13
N LYS A 70 -17.28 4.80 2.69
CA LYS A 70 -17.15 3.47 2.10
C LYS A 70 -18.15 3.32 0.95
N PHE A 71 -17.70 2.73 -0.14
CA PHE A 71 -18.57 2.35 -1.26
C PHE A 71 -18.16 0.99 -1.84
N ASP A 72 -19.09 0.35 -2.53
CA ASP A 72 -18.83 -0.91 -3.21
C ASP A 72 -18.23 -0.65 -4.60
N SER A 73 -16.92 -0.91 -4.73
CA SER A 73 -16.19 -0.74 -5.98
C SER A 73 -16.20 -1.98 -6.88
N LYS A 74 -16.72 -3.12 -6.39
CA LYS A 74 -16.67 -4.43 -7.06
C LYS A 74 -15.25 -4.95 -7.38
N THR A 75 -14.22 -4.41 -6.72
CA THR A 75 -12.82 -4.83 -6.94
C THR A 75 -12.38 -6.00 -6.06
N GLY A 76 -13.09 -6.24 -4.96
CA GLY A 76 -12.74 -7.27 -3.97
C GLY A 76 -11.93 -6.78 -2.78
N TRP A 77 -11.79 -5.46 -2.63
CA TRP A 77 -11.17 -4.83 -1.47
C TRP A 77 -12.04 -3.69 -0.92
N PRO A 78 -12.00 -3.42 0.40
CA PRO A 78 -12.66 -2.27 0.99
C PRO A 78 -12.24 -0.98 0.28
N SER A 79 -13.23 -0.23 -0.19
CA SER A 79 -13.02 0.96 -1.01
C SER A 79 -13.67 2.19 -0.39
N PHE A 80 -12.90 3.28 -0.34
CA PHE A 80 -13.32 4.57 0.21
C PHE A 80 -13.06 5.68 -0.80
N ASP A 81 -13.83 6.76 -0.75
CA ASP A 81 -13.65 7.90 -1.66
C ASP A 81 -12.88 9.08 -1.02
N GLN A 82 -12.79 9.11 0.30
CA GLN A 82 -12.10 10.12 1.10
C GLN A 82 -11.44 9.47 2.33
N TYR A 83 -10.48 10.18 2.93
CA TYR A 83 -9.74 9.74 4.12
C TYR A 83 -9.75 10.81 5.21
N GLU A 84 -9.50 10.40 6.45
CA GLU A 84 -9.33 11.28 7.62
C GLU A 84 -7.84 11.62 7.85
N ALA A 85 -7.50 12.53 8.77
CA ALA A 85 -6.17 13.16 8.89
C ALA A 85 -4.90 12.25 8.92
N ASN A 86 -5.01 10.94 9.16
CA ASN A 86 -3.88 10.03 9.38
C ASN A 86 -3.51 9.15 8.17
N VAL A 87 -3.89 9.56 6.97
CA VAL A 87 -3.55 8.86 5.72
C VAL A 87 -2.63 9.73 4.86
N VAL A 88 -1.55 9.12 4.34
CA VAL A 88 -0.62 9.76 3.41
C VAL A 88 -0.50 8.96 2.13
N GLN A 89 -0.31 9.69 1.03
CA GLN A 89 -0.10 9.13 -0.31
C GLN A 89 1.39 9.18 -0.67
N ARG A 90 1.93 8.09 -1.20
CA ARG A 90 3.34 7.97 -1.59
C ARG A 90 3.43 7.39 -3.00
N PRO A 91 4.34 7.88 -3.85
CA PRO A 91 4.63 7.20 -5.11
C PRO A 91 5.11 5.77 -4.83
N ASP A 92 4.43 4.79 -5.42
CA ASP A 92 4.83 3.39 -5.35
C ASP A 92 5.64 3.03 -6.60
N VAL A 93 6.96 2.98 -6.44
CA VAL A 93 7.90 2.56 -7.48
C VAL A 93 8.22 1.06 -7.42
N SER A 94 7.31 0.25 -6.84
CA SER A 94 7.49 -1.20 -6.74
C SER A 94 7.92 -1.86 -8.06
N TRP A 95 8.57 -3.02 -7.91
CA TRP A 95 9.27 -3.82 -8.93
C TRP A 95 8.60 -3.98 -10.30
N GLY A 96 7.29 -3.72 -10.44
CA GLY A 96 6.59 -3.72 -11.74
C GLY A 96 7.16 -2.71 -12.74
N ILE A 97 7.55 -1.51 -12.29
CA ILE A 97 8.24 -0.54 -13.15
C ILE A 97 9.62 -1.07 -13.53
N LEU A 98 10.41 -1.56 -12.57
CA LEU A 98 11.76 -2.09 -12.82
C LEU A 98 11.75 -3.32 -13.73
N ALA A 99 10.75 -4.19 -13.59
CA ALA A 99 10.54 -5.39 -14.41
C ALA A 99 10.06 -5.06 -15.83
N LEU A 100 9.20 -4.05 -16.01
CA LEU A 100 8.81 -3.54 -17.34
C LEU A 100 10.00 -2.88 -18.06
N LEU A 101 10.82 -2.12 -17.32
CA LEU A 101 12.07 -1.55 -17.85
C LEU A 101 13.04 -2.65 -18.30
N ALA A 102 13.23 -3.69 -17.48
CA ALA A 102 14.05 -4.84 -17.83
C ALA A 102 13.48 -5.60 -19.05
N GLY A 103 12.18 -5.86 -19.11
CA GLY A 103 11.55 -6.59 -20.20
C GLY A 103 11.60 -5.86 -21.55
N LEU A 104 11.40 -4.54 -21.55
CA LEU A 104 11.44 -3.74 -22.78
C LEU A 104 12.87 -3.49 -23.29
N VAL A 105 13.83 -3.31 -22.38
CA VAL A 105 15.23 -3.03 -22.76
C VAL A 105 16.01 -4.33 -23.04
N ILE A 106 15.73 -5.42 -22.33
CA ILE A 106 16.48 -6.68 -22.42
C ILE A 106 15.75 -7.72 -23.28
N GLY A 107 14.42 -7.73 -23.29
CA GLY A 107 13.61 -8.73 -24.02
C GLY A 107 13.84 -8.75 -25.54
N PRO A 108 13.85 -7.60 -26.24
CA PRO A 108 14.17 -7.55 -27.66
C PRO A 108 15.58 -8.08 -27.96
N SER A 109 16.57 -7.76 -27.12
CA SER A 109 17.95 -8.24 -27.27
C SER A 109 18.11 -9.77 -27.18
N LEU A 110 17.13 -10.48 -26.61
CA LEU A 110 17.12 -11.95 -26.50
C LEU A 110 16.45 -12.65 -27.71
N VAL A 111 15.65 -11.95 -28.52
CA VAL A 111 14.87 -12.54 -29.63
C VAL A 111 15.26 -11.97 -30.99
N ASP A 112 15.46 -10.66 -31.12
CA ASP A 112 15.93 -9.98 -32.33
C ASP A 112 17.07 -9.03 -31.92
N ARG A 113 18.33 -9.37 -32.24
CA ARG A 113 19.53 -8.64 -31.79
C ARG A 113 19.63 -7.18 -32.25
N ARG A 114 18.58 -6.62 -32.84
CA ARG A 114 18.51 -5.19 -33.18
C ARG A 114 18.08 -4.39 -31.95
N PRO A 115 18.88 -3.39 -31.54
CA PRO A 115 18.48 -2.53 -30.43
C PRO A 115 17.21 -1.75 -30.79
N PRO A 116 16.24 -1.59 -29.87
CA PRO A 116 15.09 -0.73 -30.10
C PRO A 116 15.56 0.71 -30.38
N SER A 117 14.85 1.43 -31.25
CA SER A 117 15.18 2.83 -31.50
C SER A 117 15.01 3.66 -30.22
N LEU A 118 15.80 4.73 -30.10
CA LEU A 118 15.74 5.65 -28.95
C LEU A 118 14.31 6.17 -28.70
N LEU A 119 13.52 6.33 -29.77
CA LEU A 119 12.13 6.75 -29.69
C LEU A 119 11.22 5.69 -29.02
N VAL A 120 11.39 4.42 -29.36
CA VAL A 120 10.60 3.32 -28.76
C VAL A 120 10.94 3.18 -27.28
N VAL A 121 12.23 3.27 -26.94
CA VAL A 121 12.67 3.29 -25.54
C VAL A 121 12.07 4.50 -24.82
N ALA A 122 12.19 5.71 -25.36
CA ALA A 122 11.67 6.92 -24.73
C ALA A 122 10.14 6.90 -24.53
N ILE A 123 9.35 6.45 -25.52
CA ILE A 123 7.89 6.35 -25.41
C ILE A 123 7.48 5.39 -24.30
N ALA A 124 8.16 4.26 -24.19
CA ALA A 124 7.81 3.27 -23.19
C ALA A 124 8.33 3.64 -21.80
N LEU A 125 9.50 4.27 -21.67
CA LEU A 125 9.96 4.89 -20.43
C LEU A 125 8.96 5.95 -19.95
N TYR A 126 8.48 6.80 -20.86
CA TYR A 126 7.45 7.80 -20.59
C TYR A 126 6.13 7.15 -20.17
N ALA A 127 5.66 6.13 -20.88
CA ALA A 127 4.43 5.43 -20.55
C ALA A 127 4.52 4.72 -19.18
N ILE A 128 5.66 4.12 -18.85
CA ILE A 128 5.91 3.49 -17.54
C ILE A 128 5.90 4.56 -16.43
N PHE A 129 6.54 5.70 -16.65
CA PHE A 129 6.58 6.80 -15.69
C PHE A 129 5.20 7.46 -15.50
N VAL A 130 4.40 7.59 -16.57
CA VAL A 130 3.11 8.31 -16.55
C VAL A 130 1.94 7.41 -16.15
N TYR A 131 1.93 6.15 -16.60
CA TYR A 131 0.80 5.22 -16.39
C TYR A 131 1.13 4.05 -15.46
N GLY A 132 2.41 3.78 -15.18
CA GLY A 132 2.85 2.62 -14.38
C GLY A 132 3.04 2.90 -12.89
N VAL A 133 3.08 4.18 -12.47
CA VAL A 133 3.30 4.55 -11.06
C VAL A 133 1.97 4.51 -10.32
N ARG A 134 1.78 3.49 -9.48
CA ARG A 134 0.69 3.46 -8.51
C ARG A 134 1.01 4.42 -7.37
N THR A 135 -0.01 4.90 -6.67
CA THR A 135 0.18 5.70 -5.46
C THR A 135 -0.20 4.85 -4.26
N GLU A 136 0.80 4.48 -3.46
CA GLU A 136 0.64 3.79 -2.18
C GLU A 136 -0.10 4.69 -1.19
N VAL A 137 -0.99 4.08 -0.43
CA VAL A 137 -1.68 4.68 0.71
C VAL A 137 -1.09 4.07 1.98
N ALA A 138 -0.58 4.91 2.87
CA ALA A 138 0.05 4.49 4.12
C ALA A 138 -0.48 5.29 5.31
N CYS A 139 -0.35 4.72 6.51
CA CYS A 139 -0.67 5.40 7.75
C CYS A 139 0.37 6.48 8.06
N ALA A 140 -0.07 7.72 8.24
CA ALA A 140 0.79 8.85 8.60
C ALA A 140 1.47 8.66 9.96
N ASN A 141 0.79 7.98 10.89
CA ASN A 141 1.22 7.83 12.27
C ASN A 141 2.21 6.68 12.50
N CYS A 142 2.16 5.60 11.70
CA CYS A 142 3.03 4.43 11.90
C CYS A 142 3.69 3.87 10.65
N ASP A 143 3.53 4.52 9.49
CA ASP A 143 4.05 4.08 8.19
C ASP A 143 3.53 2.71 7.70
N ALA A 144 2.50 2.15 8.35
CA ALA A 144 1.84 0.92 7.92
C ALA A 144 1.31 1.05 6.47
N HIS A 145 1.63 0.06 5.64
CA HIS A 145 1.02 -0.07 4.31
C HIS A 145 -0.47 -0.38 4.45
N LEU A 146 -1.30 0.39 3.73
CA LEU A 146 -2.75 0.22 3.75
C LEU A 146 -3.26 -0.28 2.39
N GLY A 147 -2.74 0.23 1.28
CA GLY A 147 -3.15 -0.16 -0.06
C GLY A 147 -2.75 0.88 -1.10
N HIS A 148 -3.65 1.19 -2.04
CA HIS A 148 -3.39 2.13 -3.14
C HIS A 148 -4.59 3.03 -3.44
N VAL A 149 -4.31 4.18 -4.02
CA VAL A 149 -5.34 5.11 -4.51
C VAL A 149 -5.36 5.13 -6.04
N PHE A 150 -6.56 5.16 -6.59
CA PHE A 150 -6.84 5.20 -8.02
C PHE A 150 -7.73 6.40 -8.36
N LYS A 151 -7.67 6.86 -9.61
CA LYS A 151 -8.43 8.02 -10.12
C LYS A 151 -9.78 7.65 -10.76
N ASP A 152 -10.24 6.43 -10.55
CA ASP A 152 -11.47 5.86 -11.09
C ASP A 152 -12.58 5.74 -10.01
N GLY A 153 -12.55 6.63 -9.01
CA GLY A 153 -13.55 6.70 -7.97
C GLY A 153 -14.84 7.43 -8.38
N PRO A 154 -15.82 7.52 -7.47
CA PRO A 154 -17.08 8.20 -7.72
C PRO A 154 -16.88 9.68 -8.03
N ARG A 155 -17.27 10.13 -9.23
CA ARG A 155 -17.15 11.54 -9.65
C ARG A 155 -17.97 12.52 -8.81
N LYS A 156 -19.03 12.04 -8.17
CA LYS A 156 -19.92 12.83 -7.31
C LYS A 156 -19.25 13.32 -6.01
N THR A 157 -18.12 12.73 -5.63
CA THR A 157 -17.36 13.13 -4.43
C THR A 157 -15.99 13.63 -4.82
N THR A 158 -14.96 12.79 -4.83
CA THR A 158 -13.58 13.19 -5.14
C THR A 158 -13.08 12.68 -6.49
N GLY A 159 -13.76 11.68 -7.08
CA GLY A 159 -13.22 10.91 -8.20
C GLY A 159 -12.06 9.99 -7.83
N LEU A 160 -11.71 9.87 -6.54
CA LEU A 160 -10.65 8.99 -6.06
C LEU A 160 -11.23 7.73 -5.43
N ARG A 161 -10.52 6.61 -5.58
CA ARG A 161 -10.81 5.33 -4.93
C ARG A 161 -9.61 4.89 -4.13
N TYR A 162 -9.72 4.95 -2.81
CA TYR A 162 -8.79 4.34 -1.87
C TYR A 162 -9.15 2.87 -1.73
N CYS A 163 -8.38 2.01 -2.38
CA CYS A 163 -8.54 0.55 -2.38
C CYS A 163 -7.56 -0.02 -1.35
N LEU A 164 -8.09 -0.57 -0.25
CA LEU A 164 -7.30 -0.87 0.93
C LEU A 164 -7.32 -2.37 1.23
N ASN A 165 -6.25 -2.88 1.83
CA ASN A 165 -6.24 -4.21 2.41
C ASN A 165 -7.08 -4.19 3.70
N GLY A 166 -8.12 -5.01 3.76
CA GLY A 166 -8.93 -5.14 4.96
C GLY A 166 -8.15 -5.67 6.15
N ILE A 167 -7.16 -6.55 5.94
CA ILE A 167 -6.26 -7.05 7.00
C ILE A 167 -5.43 -5.93 7.67
N ALA A 168 -5.22 -4.80 6.97
CA ALA A 168 -4.52 -3.64 7.52
C ALA A 168 -5.45 -2.72 8.34
N LEU A 169 -6.75 -3.02 8.39
CA LEU A 169 -7.78 -2.22 9.04
C LEU A 169 -8.42 -2.97 10.22
N SER A 170 -8.94 -2.20 11.18
CA SER A 170 -9.78 -2.69 12.26
C SER A 170 -11.05 -1.84 12.30
N PHE A 171 -12.21 -2.48 12.17
CA PHE A 171 -13.49 -1.81 12.23
C PHE A 171 -13.97 -1.66 13.68
N ARG A 172 -14.49 -0.48 14.03
CA ARG A 172 -15.15 -0.20 15.30
C ARG A 172 -16.57 0.29 15.00
N PRO A 173 -17.62 -0.47 15.38
CA PRO A 173 -18.99 -0.03 15.16
C PRO A 173 -19.30 1.21 15.99
N ALA A 174 -20.14 2.09 15.45
CA ALA A 174 -20.69 3.21 16.20
C ALA A 174 -21.50 2.68 17.39
N PRO A 175 -21.52 3.40 18.53
CA PRO A 175 -22.43 3.06 19.61
C PRO A 175 -23.86 3.07 19.08
N ALA A 176 -24.67 2.09 19.49
CA ALA A 176 -26.10 2.09 19.14
C ALA A 176 -26.70 3.43 19.60
N ALA A 177 -27.48 4.07 18.72
CA ALA A 177 -28.29 5.22 19.12
C ALA A 177 -29.09 4.80 20.36
N ARG A 178 -28.99 5.57 21.44
CA ARG A 178 -29.86 5.37 22.60
C ARG A 178 -31.18 6.01 22.22
N ASP A 179 -32.25 5.22 22.23
CA ASP A 179 -33.60 5.73 22.08
C ASP A 179 -33.96 6.44 23.40
N ASP A 180 -33.82 7.77 23.45
CA ASP A 180 -34.19 8.64 24.58
C ASP A 180 -35.54 9.36 24.37
#